data_AF-A0A8H7SHZ1-F1
#
_entry.id   AF-A0A8H7SHZ1-F1
#
_cell.length_a   1.000
_cell.length_b   1.000
_cell.length_c   1.000
_cell.angle_alpha   90.00
_cell.angle_beta   90.00
_cell.angle_gamma   90.00
#
_symmetry.space_group_name_H-M   'P 1'
#
loop_
_entity.id
_entity.type
_entity.pdbx_description
1 polymer ?
#
loop_
_entity_poly.entity_id
_entity_poly.type
_entity_poly.pdbx_seq_one_letter_code
_entity_poly.pdbx_strand_id
1 'polypeptide(L)'
;MTDNTHNDDIDTTAFFAEIEKEKVNDYQTCSASQAFDAVFQCYTLGSQAINYYRYGSKRDCSGKWEDFKFCLKTKTKSSELADAMIRERQSNKDATKMKGRNSEEIWEAR
;
A
#
# COMPACT_ATOMS: atom_id res chain seq x y z
N MET A 1 -12.80 -48.15 -0.12
CA MET A 1 -11.64 -47.24 -0.01
C MET A 1 -12.15 -45.80 -0.13
N THR A 2 -13.01 -45.36 0.79
CA THR A 2 -13.58 -44.00 0.82
C THR A 2 -13.98 -43.71 2.26
N ASP A 3 -13.05 -43.16 3.03
CA ASP A 3 -13.31 -42.52 4.32
C ASP A 3 -12.08 -41.66 4.62
N ASN A 4 -12.12 -40.39 4.18
CA ASN A 4 -11.22 -39.33 4.65
C ASN A 4 -11.72 -37.93 4.21
N THR A 5 -12.45 -37.83 3.11
CA THR A 5 -12.88 -36.53 2.53
C THR A 5 -13.84 -35.71 3.39
N HIS A 6 -14.52 -36.31 4.38
CA HIS A 6 -15.45 -35.56 5.24
C HIS A 6 -14.74 -34.78 6.37
N ASN A 7 -13.57 -35.22 6.81
CA ASN A 7 -12.78 -34.48 7.83
C ASN A 7 -12.02 -33.30 7.23
N ASP A 8 -11.63 -33.38 5.95
CA ASP A 8 -10.89 -32.33 5.25
C ASP A 8 -11.74 -31.06 5.00
N ASP A 9 -13.06 -31.21 4.78
CA ASP A 9 -13.98 -30.09 4.55
C ASP A 9 -14.26 -29.28 5.85
N ILE A 10 -14.22 -29.94 7.00
CA ILE A 10 -14.44 -29.30 8.31
C ILE A 10 -13.20 -28.49 8.73
N ASP A 11 -12.01 -28.99 8.41
CA ASP A 11 -10.74 -28.31 8.71
C ASP A 11 -10.53 -27.07 7.81
N THR A 12 -10.88 -27.17 6.52
CA THR A 12 -10.80 -26.03 5.60
C THR A 12 -11.76 -24.90 5.97
N THR A 13 -12.99 -25.19 6.39
CA THR A 13 -13.96 -24.18 6.82
C THR A 13 -13.53 -23.48 8.11
N ALA A 14 -12.96 -24.22 9.08
CA ALA A 14 -12.38 -23.64 10.28
C ALA A 14 -11.17 -22.73 9.96
N PHE A 15 -10.31 -23.16 9.04
CA PHE A 15 -9.17 -22.38 8.56
C PHE A 15 -9.58 -21.06 7.88
N PHE A 16 -10.60 -21.09 6.99
CA PHE A 16 -11.09 -19.86 6.35
C PHE A 16 -11.72 -18.89 7.35
N ALA A 17 -12.42 -19.39 8.37
CA ALA A 17 -12.99 -18.55 9.43
C ALA A 17 -11.89 -17.87 10.28
N GLU A 18 -10.77 -18.56 10.52
CA GLU A 18 -9.60 -17.97 11.21
C GLU A 18 -8.94 -16.89 10.35
N ILE A 19 -8.74 -17.14 9.06
CA ILE A 19 -8.22 -16.15 8.10
C ILE A 19 -9.12 -14.90 8.05
N GLU A 20 -10.44 -15.06 8.03
CA GLU A 20 -11.36 -13.91 8.04
C GLU A 20 -11.24 -13.11 9.33
N LYS A 21 -11.09 -13.79 10.48
CA LYS A 21 -10.89 -13.15 11.78
C LYS A 21 -9.56 -12.41 11.86
N GLU A 22 -8.49 -12.96 11.30
CA GLU A 22 -7.19 -12.29 11.18
C GLU A 22 -7.25 -11.09 10.24
N LYS A 23 -7.94 -11.17 9.10
CA LYS A 23 -8.12 -10.03 8.18
C LYS A 23 -8.87 -8.87 8.80
N VAL A 24 -9.85 -9.13 9.67
CA VAL A 24 -10.54 -8.07 10.43
C VAL A 24 -9.60 -7.38 11.42
N ASN A 25 -8.62 -8.11 11.94
CA ASN A 25 -7.57 -7.56 12.81
C ASN A 25 -6.41 -6.92 12.06
N ASP A 26 -6.28 -7.14 10.74
CA ASP A 26 -5.28 -6.48 9.90
C ASP A 26 -5.76 -5.07 9.54
N TYR A 27 -5.51 -4.12 10.44
CA TYR A 27 -5.69 -2.70 10.17
C TYR A 27 -4.56 -2.22 9.27
N GLN A 28 -4.89 -1.56 8.16
CA GLN A 28 -3.88 -0.98 7.29
C GLN A 28 -3.10 0.07 8.09
N THR A 29 -1.81 -0.15 8.33
CA THR A 29 -0.96 0.83 9.02
C THR A 29 -0.10 1.59 8.05
N CYS A 30 0.08 2.88 8.34
CA CYS A 30 1.11 3.68 7.69
C CYS A 30 2.29 3.85 8.65
N SER A 31 3.48 3.40 8.24
CA SER A 31 4.71 3.61 8.99
C SER A 31 5.29 5.01 8.72
N ALA A 32 5.26 5.87 9.74
CA ALA A 32 5.73 7.24 9.64
C ALA A 32 7.26 7.34 9.41
N SER A 33 8.03 6.39 9.96
CA SER A 33 9.48 6.33 9.73
C SER A 33 9.79 6.02 8.27
N GLN A 34 9.14 5.02 7.69
CA GLN A 34 9.31 4.67 6.28
C GLN A 34 8.88 5.82 5.35
N ALA A 35 7.78 6.49 5.67
CA ALA A 35 7.33 7.65 4.90
C ALA A 35 8.32 8.83 5.00
N PHE A 36 8.91 9.05 6.17
CA PHE A 36 9.96 10.05 6.37
C PHE A 36 11.23 9.72 5.58
N ASP A 37 11.70 8.47 5.65
CA ASP A 37 12.89 8.03 4.92
C ASP A 37 12.72 8.26 3.41
N ALA A 38 11.53 7.97 2.88
CA ALA A 38 11.21 8.23 1.48
C ALA A 38 11.28 9.72 1.08
N VAL A 39 10.87 10.62 1.99
CA VAL A 39 11.00 12.08 1.80
C VAL A 39 12.47 12.48 1.85
N PHE A 40 13.20 12.05 2.88
CA PHE A 40 14.58 12.43 3.10
C PHE A 40 15.49 11.98 1.94
N GLN A 41 15.30 10.76 1.46
CA GLN A 41 16.00 10.24 0.27
C GLN A 41 15.71 11.05 -0.99
N CYS A 42 14.51 11.62 -1.12
CA CYS A 42 14.18 12.51 -2.24
C CYS A 42 14.97 13.82 -2.21
N TYR A 43 15.16 14.40 -1.03
CA TYR A 43 15.87 15.67 -0.86
C TYR A 43 17.38 15.54 -0.75
N THR A 44 17.90 14.32 -0.66
CA THR A 44 19.33 14.07 -0.53
C THR A 44 20.09 14.64 -1.75
N LEU A 45 21.23 15.31 -1.50
CA LEU A 45 21.98 16.01 -2.55
C LEU A 45 22.39 15.09 -3.71
N GLY A 46 22.74 13.84 -3.44
CA GLY A 46 23.12 12.88 -4.47
C GLY A 46 21.98 12.56 -5.44
N SER A 47 20.75 12.33 -4.94
CA SER A 47 19.59 12.02 -5.78
C SER A 47 19.14 13.25 -6.58
N GLN A 48 19.21 14.44 -5.98
CA GLN A 48 18.87 15.70 -6.63
C GLN A 48 19.89 16.12 -7.68
N ALA A 49 21.20 15.91 -7.45
CA ALA A 49 22.25 16.27 -8.40
C ALA A 49 22.09 15.55 -9.74
N ILE A 50 21.73 14.26 -9.71
CA ILE A 50 21.48 13.48 -10.93
C ILE A 50 20.26 14.01 -11.69
N ASN A 51 19.17 14.34 -10.97
CA ASN A 51 17.96 14.86 -11.59
C ASN A 51 18.20 16.24 -12.22
N TYR A 52 18.92 17.09 -11.48
CA TYR A 52 19.33 18.41 -11.95
C TYR A 52 20.26 18.32 -13.17
N TYR A 53 21.23 17.40 -13.16
CA TYR A 53 22.11 17.16 -14.30
C TYR A 53 21.34 16.71 -15.55
N ARG A 54 20.38 15.79 -15.41
CA ARG A 54 19.63 15.23 -16.55
C ARG A 54 18.55 16.16 -17.10
N TYR A 55 17.82 16.83 -16.22
CA TYR A 55 16.60 17.55 -16.59
C TYR A 55 16.69 19.06 -16.34
N GLY A 56 17.77 19.55 -15.72
CA GLY A 56 17.96 20.99 -15.40
C GLY A 56 17.07 21.50 -14.26
N SER A 57 16.35 20.61 -13.58
CA SER A 57 15.40 20.96 -12.51
C SER A 57 15.62 20.11 -11.27
N LYS A 58 15.24 20.63 -10.11
CA LYS A 58 15.10 19.80 -8.90
C LYS A 58 13.97 18.78 -9.12
N ARG A 59 14.14 17.57 -8.60
CA ARG A 59 13.06 16.58 -8.60
C ARG A 59 11.90 17.09 -7.75
N ASP A 60 10.67 16.85 -8.19
CA ASP A 60 9.51 17.14 -7.37
C ASP A 60 9.35 16.05 -6.29
N CYS A 61 9.43 16.46 -5.02
CA CYS A 61 9.27 15.63 -3.84
C CYS A 61 7.90 15.81 -3.16
N SER A 62 7.01 16.64 -3.72
CA SER A 62 5.70 16.99 -3.16
C SER A 62 4.85 15.77 -2.81
N GLY A 63 4.74 14.79 -3.70
CA GLY A 63 3.93 13.59 -3.46
C GLY A 63 4.42 12.74 -2.28
N LYS A 64 5.75 12.62 -2.08
CA LYS A 64 6.32 11.93 -0.90
C LYS A 64 6.04 12.70 0.38
N TRP A 65 6.09 14.03 0.31
CA TRP A 65 5.75 14.89 1.44
C TRP A 65 4.28 14.81 1.83
N GLU A 66 3.38 14.71 0.86
CA GLU A 66 1.96 14.46 1.09
C GLU A 66 1.70 13.08 1.71
N ASP A 67 2.42 12.06 1.24
CA ASP A 67 2.39 10.72 1.85
C ASP A 67 2.76 10.76 3.33
N PHE A 68 3.85 11.46 3.67
CA PHE A 68 4.29 11.63 5.05
C PHE A 68 3.28 12.41 5.91
N LYS A 69 2.80 13.57 5.43
CA LYS A 69 1.79 14.37 6.15
C LYS A 69 0.51 13.58 6.41
N PHE A 70 0.06 12.79 5.44
CA PHE A 70 -1.10 11.94 5.61
C PHE A 70 -0.86 10.89 6.70
N CYS A 71 0.30 10.22 6.68
CA CYS A 71 0.68 9.22 7.68
C CYS A 71 0.67 9.79 9.12
N LEU A 72 1.20 11.01 9.28
CA LEU A 72 1.16 11.71 10.56
C LEU A 72 -0.27 12.05 10.99
N LYS A 73 -1.10 12.49 10.02
CA LYS A 73 -2.51 12.83 10.27
C LYS A 73 -3.30 11.60 10.71
N THR A 74 -3.13 10.45 10.05
CA THR A 74 -3.87 9.23 10.38
C THR A 74 -3.50 8.67 11.75
N LYS A 75 -2.22 8.78 12.15
CA LYS A 75 -1.73 8.33 13.47
C LYS A 75 -2.44 9.01 14.66
N THR A 76 -2.98 10.21 14.47
CA THR A 76 -3.70 10.96 15.52
C THR A 76 -5.19 10.59 15.63
N LYS A 77 -5.70 9.72 14.76
CA LYS A 77 -7.11 9.29 14.74
C LYS A 77 -7.29 7.92 15.40
N SER A 78 -8.53 7.54 15.67
CA SER A 78 -8.86 6.18 16.11
C SER A 78 -8.45 5.16 15.05
N SER A 79 -8.17 3.93 15.46
CA SER A 79 -7.74 2.84 14.56
C SER A 79 -8.71 2.61 13.41
N GLU A 80 -10.02 2.57 13.69
CA GLU A 80 -11.07 2.37 12.68
C GLU A 80 -11.11 3.50 11.63
N LEU A 81 -11.02 4.76 12.08
CA LEU A 81 -10.99 5.91 11.17
C LEU A 81 -9.68 5.98 10.38
N ALA A 82 -8.56 5.62 11.01
CA ALA A 82 -7.25 5.57 10.36
C ALA A 82 -7.24 4.54 9.22
N ASP A 83 -7.75 3.35 9.49
CA ASP A 83 -7.87 2.26 8.50
C ASP A 83 -8.78 2.67 7.33
N ALA A 84 -9.96 3.21 7.62
CA ALA A 84 -10.88 3.71 6.58
C ALA A 84 -10.22 4.75 5.67
N MET A 85 -9.51 5.74 6.25
CA MET A 85 -8.78 6.75 5.48
C MET A 85 -7.66 6.15 4.62
N ILE A 86 -6.93 5.16 5.15
CA ILE A 86 -5.82 4.51 4.42
C ILE A 86 -6.36 3.71 3.24
N ARG A 87 -7.43 2.93 3.45
CA ARG A 87 -8.11 2.17 2.39
C ARG A 87 -8.67 3.07 1.31
N GLU A 88 -9.34 4.16 1.66
CA GLU A 88 -9.85 5.15 0.70
C GLU A 88 -8.71 5.75 -0.13
N ARG A 89 -7.57 6.06 0.50
CA ARG A 89 -6.44 6.62 -0.23
C ARG A 89 -5.80 5.59 -1.17
N GLN A 90 -5.72 4.33 -0.76
CA GLN A 90 -5.20 3.26 -1.61
C GLN A 90 -6.10 3.01 -2.81
N SER A 91 -7.41 2.89 -2.61
CA SER A 91 -8.35 2.72 -3.71
C SER A 91 -8.27 3.88 -4.70
N ASN A 92 -8.13 5.13 -4.23
CA ASN A 92 -7.92 6.29 -5.09
C ASN A 92 -6.59 6.24 -5.86
N LYS A 93 -5.50 5.79 -5.22
CA LYS A 93 -4.20 5.61 -5.88
C LYS A 93 -4.29 4.53 -6.95
N ASP A 94 -4.93 3.41 -6.65
CA ASP A 94 -5.07 2.29 -7.58
C ASP A 94 -5.99 2.67 -8.74
N ALA A 95 -7.12 3.34 -8.49
CA ALA A 95 -7.96 3.91 -9.54
C ALA A 95 -7.19 4.88 -10.44
N THR A 96 -6.26 5.67 -9.90
CA THR A 96 -5.42 6.57 -10.69
C THR A 96 -4.39 5.81 -11.53
N LYS A 97 -3.79 4.74 -10.98
CA LYS A 97 -2.87 3.86 -11.72
C LYS A 97 -3.58 3.15 -12.87
N MET A 98 -4.77 2.61 -12.61
CA MET A 98 -5.59 1.89 -13.60
C MET A 98 -6.05 2.78 -14.76
N LYS A 99 -6.17 4.09 -14.55
CA LYS A 99 -6.47 5.05 -15.63
C LYS A 99 -5.26 5.33 -16.54
N GLY A 100 -4.04 5.03 -16.10
CA GLY A 100 -2.83 5.18 -16.91
C GLY A 100 -2.63 4.00 -17.85
N ARG A 101 -1.64 4.10 -18.75
CA ARG A 101 -1.19 2.97 -19.56
C ARG A 101 -0.68 1.86 -18.64
N ASN A 102 -1.42 0.75 -18.58
CA ASN A 102 -1.07 -0.41 -17.77
C ASN A 102 -0.50 -1.51 -18.67
N SER A 103 0.48 -2.28 -18.18
CA SER A 103 1.01 -3.44 -18.90
C SER A 103 -0.04 -4.54 -19.11
N GLU A 104 -1.04 -4.63 -18.24
CA GLU A 104 -2.16 -5.57 -18.35
C GLU A 104 -3.01 -5.34 -19.62
N GLU A 105 -2.94 -4.16 -20.24
CA GLU A 105 -3.59 -3.92 -21.54
C GLU A 105 -2.88 -4.63 -22.70
N ILE A 106 -1.59 -4.94 -22.54
CA ILE A 106 -0.72 -5.48 -23.60
C ILE A 106 -0.48 -6.98 -23.40
N TRP A 107 -0.42 -7.45 -22.14
CA TRP A 107 -0.08 -8.82 -21.81
C TRP A 107 -1.25 -9.55 -21.16
N GLU A 108 -1.67 -10.66 -21.76
CA GLU A 108 -2.65 -11.57 -21.17
C GLU A 108 -1.98 -12.50 -20.15
N ALA A 109 -2.58 -12.66 -18.97
CA ALA A 109 -2.12 -13.63 -17.98
C ALA A 109 -2.28 -15.06 -18.53
N ARG A 110 -1.19 -15.84 -18.48
CA ARG A 110 -1.16 -17.24 -18.93
C ARG A 110 -1.47 -18.20 -17.79
#